data_AF-A0A1G1E8B8-F1
#
_entry.id   AF-A0A1G1E8B8-F1
#
_cell.length_a   1.000
_cell.length_b   1.000
_cell.length_c   1.000
_cell.angle_alpha   90.00
_cell.angle_beta   90.00
_cell.angle_gamma   90.00
#
_symmetry.space_group_name_H-M   'P 1'
#
loop_
_entity.id
_entity.type
_entity.pdbx_description
1 polymer ?
#
loop_
_entity_poly.entity_id
_entity_poly.type
_entity_poly.pdbx_seq_one_letter_code
_entity_poly.pdbx_strand_id
1 'polypeptide(L)'
;MRSLSIIILCIMLLGCGKEYLPNTAGSTVQPAVSGVHVDKAYFDTLDQEFKETTSCTGLNGDFWDVAIFLMPPPSFPCNGKNLEGKMCYGEFIRPNKVLLADRYSWKHEIIHYLLYQNTGDLDPNHESEMFDNCS
;
A
#
# COMPACT_ATOMS: atom_id res chain seq x y z
N MET A 1 -9.24 -0.84 65.88
CA MET A 1 -9.16 0.64 65.97
C MET A 1 -8.40 1.08 64.72
N ARG A 2 -8.99 1.31 63.54
CA ARG A 2 -9.99 2.32 63.11
C ARG A 2 -9.59 3.76 63.48
N SER A 3 -9.05 4.47 62.47
CA SER A 3 -9.25 5.88 62.11
C SER A 3 -8.74 6.04 60.66
N LEU A 4 -9.61 6.04 59.64
CA LEU A 4 -10.20 7.20 58.94
C LEU A 4 -9.13 8.16 58.36
N SER A 5 -8.80 8.11 57.05
CA SER A 5 -9.53 8.66 55.89
C SER A 5 -9.53 10.18 55.82
N ILE A 6 -8.78 10.81 54.89
CA ILE A 6 -9.22 11.93 54.03
C ILE A 6 -8.45 11.89 52.69
N ILE A 7 -9.23 11.73 51.62
CA ILE A 7 -8.94 11.91 50.18
C ILE A 7 -8.92 13.43 49.88
N ILE A 8 -8.34 13.84 48.74
CA ILE A 8 -8.43 15.16 48.04
C ILE A 8 -6.99 15.72 47.92
N LEU A 9 -6.38 15.79 46.74
CA LEU A 9 -6.75 16.78 45.73
C LEU A 9 -6.28 16.36 44.32
N CYS A 10 -7.20 15.77 43.55
CA CYS A 10 -7.24 16.01 42.11
C CYS A 10 -7.80 17.43 41.88
N ILE A 11 -7.52 17.97 40.69
CA ILE A 11 -8.10 19.19 40.09
C ILE A 11 -7.39 20.47 40.50
N MET A 12 -6.38 20.84 39.71
CA MET A 12 -6.19 22.17 39.06
C MET A 12 -5.14 21.90 37.97
N LEU A 13 -5.50 21.77 36.70
CA LEU A 13 -5.63 22.90 35.79
C LEU A 13 -6.72 22.60 34.74
N LEU A 14 -7.98 22.85 35.13
CA LEU A 14 -9.01 23.19 34.17
C LEU A 14 -8.86 24.69 33.86
N GLY A 15 -8.11 24.98 32.81
CA GLY A 15 -8.16 26.27 32.14
C GLY A 15 -9.02 26.15 30.89
N CYS A 16 -10.34 26.15 31.05
CA CYS A 16 -11.28 26.39 29.94
C CYS A 16 -12.07 27.67 30.19
N GLY A 17 -11.99 28.61 29.24
CA GLY A 17 -12.91 29.73 29.11
C GLY A 17 -12.22 31.01 28.62
N LYS A 18 -12.68 31.73 27.59
CA LYS A 18 -13.59 31.49 26.45
C LYS A 18 -13.33 32.69 25.51
N GLU A 19 -13.35 32.43 24.20
CA GLU A 19 -13.50 33.30 23.02
C GLU A 19 -13.62 34.84 23.18
N TYR A 20 -12.90 35.62 22.35
CA TYR A 20 -13.46 36.54 21.32
C TYR A 20 -12.36 37.30 20.50
N LEU A 21 -12.19 36.90 19.22
CA LEU A 21 -11.86 37.65 17.97
C LEU A 21 -10.56 38.52 17.86
N PRO A 22 -10.06 38.91 16.65
CA PRO A 22 -10.53 38.66 15.27
C PRO A 22 -9.41 38.23 14.26
N ASN A 23 -9.85 37.67 13.12
CA ASN A 23 -9.21 37.78 11.80
C ASN A 23 -7.70 37.52 11.66
N THR A 24 -7.32 36.25 11.54
CA THR A 24 -6.35 35.85 10.52
C THR A 24 -6.89 34.60 9.85
N ALA A 25 -6.84 34.57 8.51
CA ALA A 25 -7.25 33.44 7.70
C ALA A 25 -6.36 32.23 8.02
N GLY A 26 -6.70 31.53 9.09
CA GLY A 26 -6.04 30.33 9.56
C GLY A 26 -6.55 29.16 8.76
N SER A 27 -5.69 28.68 7.86
CA SER A 27 -5.79 27.40 7.18
C SER A 27 -6.47 26.36 8.08
N THR A 28 -7.62 25.85 7.64
CA THR A 28 -8.26 24.68 8.24
C THR A 28 -7.35 23.49 7.96
N VAL A 29 -6.31 23.30 8.77
CA VAL A 29 -5.57 22.04 8.79
C VAL A 29 -6.53 21.03 9.40
N GLN A 30 -7.27 20.35 8.51
CA GLN A 30 -7.99 19.14 8.88
C GLN A 30 -7.00 18.20 9.58
N PRO A 31 -7.41 17.53 10.67
CA PRO A 31 -6.54 16.54 11.30
C PRO A 31 -6.14 15.52 10.24
N ALA A 32 -4.83 15.29 10.09
CA ALA A 32 -4.30 14.32 9.14
C ALA A 32 -4.96 12.97 9.42
N VAL A 33 -5.82 12.52 8.51
CA VAL A 33 -6.41 11.19 8.57
C VAL A 33 -5.24 10.23 8.49
N SER A 34 -5.02 9.44 9.54
CA SER A 34 -3.98 8.41 9.51
C SER A 34 -4.33 7.45 8.37
N GLY A 35 -3.55 7.52 7.29
CA GLY A 35 -3.79 6.83 6.03
C GLY A 35 -2.60 7.06 5.13
N VAL A 36 -2.22 6.03 4.37
CA VAL A 36 -1.14 6.14 3.38
C VAL A 36 -1.57 7.15 2.33
N HIS A 37 -0.93 8.32 2.30
CA HIS A 37 -1.10 9.27 1.20
C HIS A 37 -0.24 8.80 0.04
N VAL A 38 -0.89 8.22 -0.96
CA VAL A 38 -0.27 7.93 -2.25
C VAL A 38 -0.57 9.12 -3.15
N ASP A 39 0.47 9.89 -3.49
CA ASP A 39 0.33 11.04 -4.39
C ASP A 39 -0.08 10.56 -5.80
N LYS A 40 -0.82 11.39 -6.53
CA LYS A 40 -1.27 11.10 -7.91
C LYS A 40 -0.09 10.76 -8.81
N ALA A 41 1.06 11.43 -8.64
CA ALA A 41 2.26 11.13 -9.40
C ALA A 41 2.75 9.68 -9.25
N TYR A 42 2.54 9.08 -8.07
CA TYR A 42 2.86 7.69 -7.83
C TYR A 42 1.94 6.77 -8.63
N PHE A 43 0.63 7.01 -8.58
CA PHE A 43 -0.36 6.26 -9.38
C PHE A 43 -0.15 6.41 -10.88
N ASP A 44 0.10 7.63 -11.36
CA ASP A 44 0.36 7.90 -12.77
C ASP A 44 1.56 7.09 -13.28
N THR A 45 2.58 6.89 -12.43
CA THR A 45 3.71 6.07 -12.83
C THR A 45 3.36 4.59 -12.88
N LEU A 46 2.58 4.07 -11.92
CA LEU A 46 2.19 2.66 -11.97
C LEU A 46 1.34 2.34 -13.21
N ASP A 47 0.44 3.26 -13.61
CA ASP A 47 -0.33 3.16 -14.85
C ASP A 47 0.57 3.22 -16.09
N GLN A 48 1.54 4.14 -16.11
CA GLN A 48 2.52 4.20 -17.19
C GLN A 48 3.33 2.90 -17.31
N GLU A 49 3.91 2.43 -16.19
CA GLU A 49 4.70 1.19 -16.16
C GLU A 49 3.85 -0.02 -16.56
N PHE A 50 2.56 -0.05 -16.20
CA PHE A 50 1.63 -1.08 -16.66
C PHE A 50 1.45 -1.06 -18.19
N LYS A 51 1.27 0.13 -18.79
CA LYS A 51 1.17 0.30 -20.25
C LYS A 51 2.45 -0.10 -20.97
N GLU A 52 3.60 0.21 -20.38
CA GLU A 52 4.89 -0.20 -20.92
C GLU A 52 5.05 -1.73 -20.88
N THR A 53 4.71 -2.38 -19.76
CA THR A 53 4.79 -3.84 -19.61
C THR A 53 3.79 -4.56 -20.54
N THR A 54 2.55 -4.09 -20.64
CA THR A 54 1.57 -4.65 -21.61
C THR A 54 2.06 -4.50 -23.05
N SER A 55 2.60 -3.33 -23.42
CA SER A 55 3.18 -3.12 -24.75
C SER A 55 4.40 -4.00 -25.02
N CYS A 56 5.25 -4.24 -24.02
CA CYS A 56 6.46 -5.06 -24.17
C CYS A 56 6.12 -6.55 -24.30
N THR A 57 5.21 -7.04 -23.45
CA THR A 57 4.82 -8.46 -23.41
C THR A 57 3.87 -8.84 -24.55
N GLY A 58 3.14 -7.87 -25.10
CA GLY A 58 2.07 -8.11 -26.08
C GLY A 58 0.82 -8.77 -25.49
N LEU A 59 0.74 -8.87 -24.15
CA LEU A 59 -0.38 -9.48 -23.44
C LEU A 59 -1.44 -8.43 -23.09
N ASN A 60 -2.71 -8.87 -23.08
CA ASN A 60 -3.83 -7.98 -22.79
C ASN A 60 -4.06 -7.86 -21.28
N GLY A 61 -4.40 -6.66 -20.82
CA GLY A 61 -4.85 -6.40 -19.45
C GLY A 61 -5.26 -4.95 -19.25
N ASP A 62 -6.03 -4.69 -18.20
CA ASP A 62 -6.40 -3.35 -17.76
C ASP A 62 -5.74 -3.04 -16.41
N PHE A 63 -5.17 -1.83 -16.28
CA PHE A 63 -4.60 -1.32 -15.04
C PHE A 63 -5.67 -1.21 -13.96
N TRP A 64 -6.90 -0.80 -14.34
CA TRP A 64 -7.99 -0.58 -13.40
C TRP A 64 -8.61 -1.87 -12.84
N ASP A 65 -8.27 -3.01 -13.44
CA ASP A 65 -8.62 -4.31 -12.89
C ASP A 65 -7.69 -4.72 -11.75
N VAL A 66 -6.54 -4.06 -11.56
CA VAL A 66 -5.54 -4.45 -10.55
C VAL A 66 -5.75 -3.71 -9.23
N ALA A 67 -5.87 -4.46 -8.13
CA ALA A 67 -5.90 -3.92 -6.79
C ALA A 67 -4.48 -3.87 -6.19
N ILE A 68 -3.98 -2.67 -5.93
CA ILE A 68 -2.60 -2.43 -5.47
C ILE A 68 -2.59 -2.22 -3.95
N PHE A 69 -1.81 -3.01 -3.24
CA PHE A 69 -1.64 -2.91 -1.79
C PHE A 69 -0.18 -2.61 -1.46
N LEU A 70 0.05 -1.46 -0.83
CA LEU A 70 1.36 -1.09 -0.32
C LEU A 70 1.57 -1.79 1.03
N MET A 71 2.56 -2.66 1.07
CA MET A 71 2.96 -3.45 2.22
C MET A 71 4.08 -2.73 2.98
N PRO A 72 4.24 -3.00 4.29
CA PRO A 72 5.34 -2.43 5.05
C PRO A 72 6.71 -2.83 4.45
N PRO A 73 7.62 -1.87 4.21
CA PRO A 73 8.97 -2.17 3.74
C PRO A 73 9.84 -2.78 4.87
N PRO A 74 10.97 -3.45 4.53
CA PRO A 74 11.46 -3.67 3.17
C PRO A 74 10.82 -4.88 2.49
N SER A 75 10.16 -5.76 3.25
CA SER A 75 9.54 -6.98 2.73
C SER A 75 8.40 -7.45 3.65
N PHE A 76 7.54 -8.31 3.13
CA PHE A 76 6.42 -8.91 3.86
C PHE A 76 6.43 -10.44 3.71
N PRO A 77 5.80 -11.21 4.63
CA PRO A 77 5.66 -12.65 4.47
C PRO A 77 4.87 -13.00 3.20
N CYS A 78 5.41 -13.87 2.36
CA CYS A 78 4.72 -14.33 1.15
C CYS A 78 3.44 -15.12 1.50
N ASN A 79 2.40 -15.02 0.68
CA ASN A 79 1.11 -15.70 0.89
C ASN A 79 1.01 -17.02 0.12
N GLY A 80 1.77 -17.19 -0.96
CA GLY A 80 1.81 -18.40 -1.76
C GLY A 80 2.27 -19.63 -0.96
N LYS A 81 1.54 -20.75 -1.09
CA LYS A 81 1.89 -22.02 -0.41
C LYS A 81 3.29 -22.53 -0.75
N ASN A 82 3.74 -22.31 -1.98
CA ASN A 82 5.09 -22.64 -2.45
C ASN A 82 6.18 -21.67 -1.93
N LEU A 83 5.78 -20.59 -1.26
CA LEU A 83 6.65 -19.56 -0.71
C LEU A 83 6.50 -19.45 0.82
N GLU A 84 5.91 -20.45 1.47
CA GLU A 84 5.72 -20.47 2.92
C GLU A 84 7.07 -20.28 3.66
N GLY A 85 7.08 -19.35 4.62
CA GLY A 85 8.28 -18.98 5.38
C GLY A 85 9.27 -18.05 4.63
N LYS A 86 8.98 -17.66 3.39
CA LYS A 86 9.79 -16.69 2.64
C LYS A 86 9.27 -15.26 2.82
N MET A 87 10.17 -14.31 2.57
CA MET A 87 9.85 -12.88 2.53
C MET A 87 9.80 -12.40 1.08
N CYS A 88 8.80 -11.59 0.77
CA CYS A 88 8.50 -11.07 -0.56
C CYS A 88 8.65 -9.54 -0.60
N TYR A 89 9.09 -9.05 -1.75
CA TYR A 89 9.15 -7.62 -2.08
C TYR A 89 7.96 -7.21 -2.95
N GLY A 90 7.50 -8.12 -3.81
CA GLY A 90 6.22 -8.08 -4.51
C GLY A 90 5.54 -9.44 -4.42
N GLU A 91 4.21 -9.45 -4.58
CA GLU A 91 3.47 -10.71 -4.79
C GLU A 91 2.15 -10.44 -5.52
N PHE A 92 1.99 -11.04 -6.70
CA PHE A 92 0.72 -11.18 -7.37
C PHE A 92 -0.11 -12.30 -6.72
N ILE A 93 -1.31 -11.94 -6.28
CA ILE A 93 -2.29 -12.83 -5.70
C ILE A 93 -3.55 -12.79 -6.56
N ARG A 94 -3.91 -13.97 -7.06
CA ARG A 94 -5.12 -14.15 -7.87
C ARG A 94 -6.38 -13.65 -7.13
N PRO A 95 -7.36 -13.07 -7.86
CA PRO A 95 -7.36 -12.95 -9.33
C PRO A 95 -6.64 -11.71 -9.87
N ASN A 96 -6.45 -10.66 -9.08
CA ASN A 96 -6.07 -9.34 -9.57
C ASN A 96 -5.40 -8.45 -8.50
N LYS A 97 -4.84 -9.03 -7.44
CA LYS A 97 -4.25 -8.28 -6.33
C LYS A 97 -2.72 -8.27 -6.46
N VAL A 98 -2.09 -7.11 -6.33
CA VAL A 98 -0.63 -6.99 -6.28
C VAL A 98 -0.24 -6.38 -4.94
N LEU A 99 0.60 -7.09 -4.19
CA LEU A 99 1.21 -6.62 -2.94
C LEU A 99 2.61 -6.07 -3.25
N LEU A 100 2.97 -4.90 -2.73
CA LEU A 100 4.27 -4.26 -2.99
C LEU A 100 4.89 -3.71 -1.70
N ALA A 101 6.09 -4.19 -1.34
CA ALA A 101 6.95 -3.58 -0.34
C ALA A 101 7.81 -2.46 -0.94
N ASP A 102 8.10 -2.55 -2.24
CA ASP A 102 8.83 -1.56 -3.01
C ASP A 102 8.24 -1.38 -4.41
N ARG A 103 8.65 -0.29 -5.07
CA ARG A 103 8.21 0.04 -6.42
C ARG A 103 8.86 -0.84 -7.49
N TYR A 104 10.09 -1.28 -7.27
CA TYR A 104 10.87 -2.00 -8.27
C TYR A 104 10.26 -3.37 -8.61
N SER A 105 9.49 -3.93 -7.68
CA SER A 105 8.76 -5.17 -7.87
C SER A 105 7.50 -5.01 -8.74
N TRP A 106 7.03 -3.78 -9.03
CA TRP A 106 5.75 -3.55 -9.72
C TRP A 106 5.67 -4.23 -11.08
N LYS A 107 6.59 -3.93 -11.99
CA LYS A 107 6.58 -4.48 -13.34
C LYS A 107 6.71 -6.01 -13.34
N HIS A 108 7.49 -6.55 -12.42
CA HIS A 108 7.60 -8.01 -12.21
C HIS A 108 6.24 -8.63 -11.86
N GLU A 109 5.53 -8.08 -10.89
CA GLU A 109 4.20 -8.59 -10.50
C GLU A 109 3.14 -8.37 -11.59
N ILE A 110 3.27 -7.34 -12.42
CA ILE A 110 2.39 -7.13 -13.58
C ILE A 110 2.57 -8.22 -14.63
N ILE A 111 3.79 -8.73 -14.85
CA ILE A 111 4.00 -9.85 -15.76
C ILE A 111 3.24 -11.09 -15.26
N HIS A 112 3.30 -11.40 -13.96
CA HIS A 112 2.53 -12.49 -13.36
C HIS A 112 1.01 -12.31 -13.56
N TYR A 113 0.49 -11.09 -13.36
CA TYR A 113 -0.91 -10.78 -13.61
C TYR A 113 -1.30 -10.99 -15.08
N LEU A 114 -0.53 -10.43 -16.02
CA LEU A 114 -0.82 -10.52 -17.45
C LEU A 114 -0.75 -11.96 -17.95
N LEU A 115 0.24 -12.73 -17.52
CA LEU A 115 0.33 -14.16 -17.82
C LEU A 115 -0.92 -14.89 -17.32
N TYR A 116 -1.29 -14.69 -16.05
CA TYR A 116 -2.47 -15.33 -15.49
C TYR A 116 -3.76 -14.99 -16.24
N GLN A 117 -3.97 -13.72 -16.62
CA GLN A 117 -5.15 -13.31 -17.37
C GLN A 117 -5.22 -13.91 -18.77
N ASN A 118 -4.07 -14.10 -19.44
CA ASN A 118 -4.04 -14.55 -20.83
C ASN A 118 -3.90 -16.07 -20.97
N THR A 119 -3.30 -16.76 -20.00
CA THR A 119 -2.98 -18.20 -20.09
C THR A 119 -3.51 -19.02 -18.92
N GLY A 120 -3.87 -18.39 -17.80
CA GLY A 120 -4.20 -19.06 -16.54
C GLY A 120 -2.99 -19.54 -15.75
N ASP A 121 -1.78 -19.40 -16.29
CA ASP A 121 -0.51 -19.69 -15.64
C ASP A 121 0.16 -18.37 -15.21
N LEU A 122 0.62 -18.32 -13.96
CA LEU A 122 1.34 -17.16 -13.44
C LEU A 122 2.85 -17.29 -13.64
N ASP A 123 3.37 -18.42 -14.13
CA ASP A 123 4.80 -18.68 -14.29
C ASP A 123 5.60 -18.45 -12.98
N PRO A 124 5.34 -19.25 -11.93
CA PRO A 124 5.96 -19.07 -10.61
C PRO A 124 7.47 -19.34 -10.59
N ASN A 125 8.02 -19.92 -11.66
CA ASN A 125 9.42 -20.26 -11.79
C ASN A 125 10.19 -19.25 -12.65
N HIS A 126 9.51 -18.22 -13.17
CA HIS A 126 10.09 -17.18 -14.02
C HIS A 126 10.77 -17.74 -15.27
N GLU A 127 10.14 -18.72 -15.92
CA GLU A 127 10.67 -19.37 -17.13
C GLU A 127 10.50 -18.53 -18.40
N SER A 128 9.52 -17.61 -18.41
CA SER A 128 9.26 -16.68 -19.50
C SER A 128 10.36 -15.62 -19.62
N GLU A 129 10.87 -15.44 -20.83
CA GLU A 129 11.83 -14.36 -21.17
C GLU A 129 11.27 -12.95 -20.89
N MET A 130 9.97 -12.81 -20.65
CA MET A 130 9.35 -11.54 -20.26
C MET A 130 9.93 -10.99 -18.95
N PHE A 131 10.31 -11.87 -18.01
CA PHE A 131 10.90 -11.44 -16.74
C PHE A 131 12.30 -10.86 -16.88
N ASP A 132 13.00 -11.13 -17.98
CA ASP A 132 14.31 -10.52 -18.25
C ASP A 132 14.17 -9.26 -19.13
N ASN A 133 13.20 -9.27 -20.06
CA ASN A 133 13.11 -8.26 -21.11
C ASN A 133 12.05 -7.16 -20.84
N CYS A 134 11.06 -7.42 -19.99
CA CYS A 134 9.91 -6.54 -19.79
C CYS A 134 9.69 -6.08 -18.34
N SER A 135 10.42 -6.64 -17.37
CA SER A 135 10.39 -6.22 -15.96
C SER A 135 11.11 -4.89 -15.75
#